data_AF-A0A227KHR1-F1
#
_entry.id   AF-A0A227KHR1-F1
#
_cell.length_a   1.000
_cell.length_b   1.000
_cell.length_c   1.000
_cell.angle_alpha   90.00
_cell.angle_beta   90.00
_cell.angle_gamma   90.00
#
_symmetry.space_group_name_H-M   'P 1'
#
loop_
_entity.id
_entity.type
_entity.pdbx_description
1 polymer ?
#
loop_
_entity_poly.entity_id
_entity_poly.type
_entity_poly.pdbx_seq_one_letter_code
_entity_poly.pdbx_strand_id
1 'polypeptide(L)'
;MALHTSSEILVKTKKLSSILWASLVCSVAFALCQPSYAADAKMGADRHIAKGLNCQTCHGSDMKNPQFPEEATCVQCHNKEALAEKTKDLPGANPHKAPHNGDCINCHLQHEPAEDYCAQCHKFNFKVK
;
A
#
# COMPACT_ATOMS: atom_id res chain seq x y z
N MET A 1 35.00 2.22 -62.55
CA MET A 1 33.67 2.38 -63.17
C MET A 1 32.64 1.77 -62.23
N ALA A 2 31.93 2.60 -61.47
CA ALA A 2 30.68 2.28 -60.78
C ALA A 2 30.01 3.63 -60.44
N LEU A 3 29.45 4.26 -61.47
CA LEU A 3 28.66 5.49 -61.33
C LEU A 3 27.38 5.13 -60.59
N HIS A 4 27.37 5.30 -59.27
CA HIS A 4 26.15 5.18 -58.49
C HIS A 4 25.24 6.35 -58.86
N THR A 5 24.06 6.04 -59.37
CA THR A 5 23.10 7.06 -59.79
C THR A 5 22.56 7.80 -58.56
N SER A 6 22.25 9.09 -58.69
CA SER A 6 21.75 9.93 -57.58
C SER A 6 20.53 9.34 -56.88
N SER A 7 19.74 8.53 -57.61
CA SER A 7 18.58 7.79 -57.11
C SER A 7 18.94 6.71 -56.08
N GLU A 8 20.06 6.00 -56.26
CA GLU A 8 20.50 4.95 -55.34
C GLU A 8 21.01 5.52 -54.01
N ILE A 9 21.69 6.67 -54.06
CA ILE A 9 22.16 7.38 -52.87
C ILE A 9 20.95 7.88 -52.05
N LEU A 10 19.91 8.40 -52.71
CA LEU A 10 18.68 8.87 -52.09
C LEU A 10 17.86 7.76 -51.42
N VAL A 11 17.85 6.55 -51.99
CA VAL A 11 17.20 5.37 -51.38
C VAL A 11 17.99 4.88 -50.17
N LYS A 12 19.33 4.92 -50.23
CA LYS A 12 20.21 4.45 -49.15
C LYS A 12 20.14 5.37 -47.93
N THR A 13 20.07 6.70 -48.13
CA THR A 13 19.93 7.69 -47.06
C THR A 13 18.54 7.64 -46.40
N LYS A 14 17.46 7.43 -47.18
CA LYS A 14 16.12 7.21 -46.63
C LYS A 14 16.03 5.93 -45.79
N LYS A 15 16.66 4.83 -46.24
CA LYS A 15 16.75 3.58 -45.47
C LYS A 15 17.56 3.76 -44.18
N LEU A 16 18.72 4.42 -44.22
CA LEU A 16 19.52 4.71 -43.03
C LEU A 16 18.75 5.57 -42.01
N SER A 17 18.07 6.61 -42.48
CA SER A 17 17.22 7.47 -41.64
C SER A 17 16.08 6.66 -41.02
N SER A 18 15.38 5.83 -41.80
CA SER A 18 14.27 5.01 -41.29
C SER A 18 14.72 3.99 -40.23
N ILE A 19 15.93 3.44 -40.36
CA ILE A 19 16.50 2.52 -39.37
C ILE A 19 16.89 3.27 -38.08
N LEU A 20 17.50 4.45 -38.19
CA LEU A 20 17.85 5.28 -37.03
C LEU A 20 16.62 5.76 -36.25
N TRP A 21 15.54 6.12 -36.96
CA TRP A 21 14.26 6.46 -36.34
C TRP A 21 13.60 5.25 -35.66
N ALA A 22 13.64 4.06 -36.28
CA ALA A 22 13.10 2.84 -35.68
C ALA A 22 13.85 2.43 -34.39
N SER A 23 15.18 2.57 -34.38
CA SER A 23 15.98 2.28 -33.19
C SER A 23 15.72 3.27 -32.05
N LEU A 24 15.58 4.58 -32.34
CA LEU A 24 15.27 5.59 -31.33
C LEU A 24 13.88 5.39 -30.71
N VAL A 25 12.88 5.02 -31.51
CA VAL A 25 11.52 4.75 -31.04
C VAL A 25 11.46 3.50 -30.15
N CYS A 26 12.21 2.44 -30.47
CA CYS A 26 12.32 1.26 -29.61
C CYS A 26 12.96 1.56 -28.24
N SER A 27 13.98 2.42 -28.19
CA SER A 27 14.62 2.79 -26.92
C SER A 27 13.71 3.61 -26.01
N VAL A 28 12.86 4.49 -26.57
CA VAL A 28 11.88 5.27 -25.78
C VAL A 28 10.74 4.39 -25.26
N ALA A 29 10.30 3.40 -26.04
CA ALA A 29 9.25 2.48 -25.61
C ALA A 29 9.67 1.62 -24.40
N PHE A 30 10.95 1.29 -24.27
CA PHE A 30 11.45 0.49 -23.14
C PHE A 30 11.52 1.29 -21.82
N ALA A 31 11.75 2.60 -21.89
CA ALA A 31 11.78 3.47 -20.70
C ALA A 31 10.39 3.67 -20.06
N LEU A 32 9.31 3.50 -20.83
CA LEU A 32 7.93 3.62 -20.34
C LEU A 32 7.37 2.33 -19.72
N CYS A 33 8.12 1.24 -19.77
CA CYS A 33 7.71 -0.08 -19.27
C CYS A 33 8.48 -0.48 -18.00
N GLN A 34 8.83 0.50 -17.16
CA GLN A 34 9.41 0.21 -15.84
C GLN A 34 8.33 -0.43 -14.95
N PRO A 35 8.60 -1.58 -14.30
CA PRO A 35 7.70 -2.11 -13.29
C PRO A 35 7.62 -1.10 -12.14
N SER A 36 6.39 -0.70 -11.80
CA SER A 36 6.15 0.08 -10.58
C SER A 36 6.37 -0.84 -9.39
N TYR A 37 7.50 -0.72 -8.71
CA TYR A 37 7.63 -1.29 -7.38
C TYR A 37 6.65 -0.54 -6.48
N ALA A 38 5.57 -1.22 -6.06
CA ALA A 38 4.72 -0.70 -5.02
C ALA A 38 5.59 -0.53 -3.77
N ALA A 39 5.73 0.70 -3.28
CA ALA A 39 6.30 0.93 -1.97
C ALA A 39 5.47 0.12 -0.96
N ASP A 40 6.13 -0.64 -0.08
CA ASP A 40 5.45 -1.39 1.00
C ASP A 40 4.43 -0.47 1.67
N ALA A 41 3.14 -0.83 1.54
CA ALA A 41 2.10 -0.06 2.19
C ALA A 41 2.37 -0.10 3.70
N LYS A 42 2.51 1.06 4.34
CA LYS A 42 2.75 1.12 5.78
C LYS A 42 1.59 0.43 6.50
N MET A 43 1.90 -0.69 7.14
CA MET A 43 0.95 -1.49 7.90
C MET A 43 0.70 -0.83 9.27
N GLY A 44 -0.28 -1.33 10.02
CA GLY A 44 -0.58 -0.80 11.36
C GLY A 44 0.65 -0.80 12.29
N ALA A 45 1.49 -1.83 12.21
CA ALA A 45 2.72 -2.01 12.97
C ALA A 45 3.67 -0.84 12.78
N ASP A 46 3.87 -0.44 11.52
CA ASP A 46 4.82 0.60 11.13
C ASP A 46 4.45 1.94 11.75
N ARG A 47 3.16 2.19 11.97
CA ARG A 47 2.66 3.41 12.62
C ARG A 47 3.08 3.46 14.09
N HIS A 48 3.10 2.32 14.77
CA HIS A 48 3.51 2.20 16.16
C HIS A 48 5.04 2.27 16.31
N ILE A 49 5.78 1.58 15.43
CA ILE A 49 7.25 1.69 15.37
C ILE A 49 7.68 3.13 15.07
N ALA A 50 7.01 3.81 14.14
CA ALA A 50 7.28 5.23 13.83
C ALA A 50 6.99 6.19 15.00
N LYS A 51 6.27 5.72 16.03
CA LYS A 51 6.03 6.44 17.30
C LYS A 51 6.99 6.04 18.41
N GLY A 52 8.00 5.22 18.12
CA GLY A 52 9.05 4.82 19.05
C GLY A 52 8.74 3.56 19.86
N LEU A 53 7.64 2.86 19.54
CA LEU A 53 7.38 1.55 20.14
C LEU A 53 8.27 0.48 19.51
N ASN A 54 8.47 -0.62 20.22
CA ASN A 54 9.21 -1.77 19.76
C ASN A 54 8.33 -3.02 19.70
N CYS A 55 8.81 -4.09 19.08
CA CYS A 55 8.07 -5.34 18.94
C CYS A 55 7.60 -5.87 20.30
N GLN A 56 8.44 -5.71 21.34
CA GLN A 56 8.18 -6.21 22.68
C GLN A 56 7.01 -5.50 23.38
N THR A 57 6.67 -4.28 22.94
CA THR A 57 5.53 -3.53 23.48
C THR A 57 4.24 -4.32 23.29
N CYS A 58 4.10 -5.03 22.16
CA CYS A 58 2.90 -5.81 21.86
C CYS A 58 3.12 -7.32 22.06
N HIS A 59 4.31 -7.83 21.74
CA HIS A 59 4.60 -9.26 21.70
C HIS A 59 5.27 -9.80 22.97
N GLY A 60 5.41 -8.98 24.03
CA GLY A 60 6.10 -9.37 25.26
C GLY A 60 7.63 -9.36 25.12
N SER A 61 8.35 -9.73 26.17
CA SER A 61 9.83 -9.63 26.15
C SER A 61 10.53 -10.76 25.39
N ASP A 62 9.92 -11.95 25.29
CA ASP A 62 10.52 -13.12 24.64
C ASP A 62 10.16 -13.19 23.15
N MET A 63 11.03 -12.66 22.28
CA MET A 63 10.82 -12.71 20.83
C MET A 63 11.04 -14.08 20.20
N LYS A 64 11.52 -15.08 20.94
CA LYS A 64 11.51 -16.47 20.46
C LYS A 64 10.13 -17.11 20.59
N ASN A 65 9.32 -16.60 21.52
CA ASN A 65 7.94 -17.03 21.76
C ASN A 65 7.02 -15.79 21.88
N PRO A 66 6.83 -15.04 20.78
CA PRO A 66 6.09 -13.79 20.81
C PRO A 66 4.65 -14.04 21.23
N GLN A 67 4.15 -13.21 22.15
CA GLN A 67 2.75 -13.21 22.54
C GLN A 67 1.90 -12.62 21.41
N PHE A 68 0.72 -13.18 21.18
CA PHE A 68 -0.21 -12.60 20.23
C PHE A 68 -0.94 -11.43 20.90
N PRO A 69 -0.92 -10.21 20.34
CA PRO A 69 -1.58 -9.07 20.95
C PRO A 69 -3.09 -9.27 20.96
N GLU A 70 -3.69 -9.21 22.14
CA GLU A 70 -5.14 -9.14 22.33
C GLU A 70 -5.58 -7.70 22.60
N GLU A 71 -6.89 -7.47 22.68
CA GLU A 71 -7.47 -6.15 23.01
C GLU A 71 -6.82 -5.50 24.24
N ALA A 72 -6.53 -6.30 25.28
CA ALA A 72 -5.87 -5.83 26.50
C ALA A 72 -4.52 -5.14 26.23
N THR A 73 -3.81 -5.52 25.17
CA THR A 73 -2.55 -4.90 24.74
C THR A 73 -2.79 -3.51 24.18
N CYS A 74 -3.83 -3.36 23.37
CA CYS A 74 -4.17 -2.10 22.69
C CYS A 74 -4.62 -1.04 23.71
N VAL A 75 -5.47 -1.45 24.66
CA VAL A 75 -6.10 -0.52 25.61
C VAL A 75 -5.18 -0.03 26.73
N GLN A 76 -3.95 -0.57 26.83
CA GLN A 76 -2.90 0.01 27.67
C GLN A 76 -2.56 1.45 27.27
N CYS A 77 -2.68 1.76 25.98
CA CYS A 77 -2.39 3.09 25.42
C CYS A 77 -3.62 3.76 24.80
N HIS A 78 -4.59 2.98 24.31
CA HIS A 78 -5.77 3.48 23.62
C HIS A 78 -7.04 3.32 24.46
N ASN A 79 -7.50 4.41 25.08
CA ASN A 79 -8.74 4.40 25.83
C ASN A 79 -9.97 4.26 24.90
N LYS A 80 -10.78 3.21 25.08
CA LYS A 80 -11.93 2.90 24.23
C LYS A 80 -12.99 4.00 24.24
N GLU A 81 -13.27 4.59 25.40
CA GLU A 81 -14.28 5.65 25.52
C GLU A 81 -13.86 6.90 24.72
N ALA A 82 -12.58 7.26 24.79
CA ALA A 82 -12.02 8.36 24.02
C ALA A 82 -12.01 8.07 22.51
N LEU A 83 -11.76 6.83 22.10
CA LEU A 83 -11.88 6.42 20.70
C LEU A 83 -13.33 6.52 20.22
N ALA A 84 -14.29 6.01 21.00
CA ALA A 84 -15.71 6.10 20.71
C ALA A 84 -16.17 7.55 20.59
N GLU A 85 -15.77 8.42 21.50
CA GLU A 85 -16.10 9.85 21.43
C GLU A 85 -15.51 10.50 20.18
N LYS A 86 -14.26 10.19 19.83
CA LYS A 86 -13.60 10.72 18.63
C LYS A 86 -14.25 10.28 17.32
N THR A 87 -14.93 9.13 17.30
CA THR A 87 -15.61 8.59 16.12
C THR A 87 -17.13 8.69 16.18
N LYS A 88 -17.70 9.46 17.11
CA LYS A 88 -19.15 9.58 17.29
C LYS A 88 -19.88 10.17 16.07
N ASP A 89 -19.19 11.02 15.31
CA ASP A 89 -19.77 11.74 14.17
C ASP A 89 -19.53 11.02 12.83
N LEU A 90 -19.03 9.77 12.85
CA LEU A 90 -18.96 8.97 11.64
C LEU A 90 -20.37 8.65 11.11
N PRO A 91 -20.56 8.66 9.79
CA PRO A 91 -21.87 8.43 9.21
C PRO A 91 -22.37 7.00 9.47
N GLY A 92 -23.67 6.88 9.77
CA GLY A 92 -24.37 5.60 9.91
C GLY A 92 -24.25 4.96 11.29
N ALA A 93 -23.02 4.72 11.77
CA ALA A 93 -22.78 4.13 13.08
C ALA A 93 -21.39 4.51 13.62
N ASN A 94 -21.15 4.20 14.90
CA ASN A 94 -19.85 4.36 15.54
C ASN A 94 -19.15 2.99 15.70
N PRO A 95 -18.07 2.70 14.94
CA PRO A 95 -17.40 1.40 14.97
C PRO A 95 -16.73 1.11 16.33
N HIS A 96 -16.37 2.14 17.10
CA HIS A 96 -15.77 1.98 18.43
C HIS A 96 -16.79 1.99 19.58
N LYS A 97 -18.09 2.06 19.25
CA LYS A 97 -19.22 1.88 20.18
C LYS A 97 -20.18 0.82 19.64
N ALA A 98 -19.65 -0.21 19.01
CA ALA A 98 -20.42 -1.31 18.44
C ALA A 98 -20.95 -2.24 19.56
N PRO A 99 -22.16 -2.80 19.43
CA PRO A 99 -22.71 -3.75 20.40
C PRO A 99 -22.09 -5.15 20.30
N HIS A 100 -21.34 -5.44 19.24
CA HIS A 100 -20.65 -6.72 19.00
C HIS A 100 -19.39 -6.50 18.17
N ASN A 101 -18.48 -7.48 18.18
CA ASN A 101 -17.24 -7.51 17.38
C ASN A 101 -16.36 -6.26 17.58
N GLY A 102 -16.37 -5.70 18.79
CA GLY A 102 -15.64 -4.48 19.14
C GLY A 102 -14.18 -4.69 19.51
N ASP A 103 -13.63 -5.90 19.33
CA ASP A 103 -12.21 -6.18 19.58
C ASP A 103 -11.34 -5.48 18.55
N CYS A 104 -10.27 -4.84 19.01
CA CYS A 104 -9.41 -4.00 18.17
C CYS A 104 -8.87 -4.75 16.94
N ILE A 105 -8.50 -6.02 17.14
CA ILE A 105 -7.82 -6.87 16.16
C ILE A 105 -8.73 -7.38 15.03
N ASN A 106 -10.05 -7.24 15.15
CA ASN A 106 -10.96 -7.63 14.06
C ASN A 106 -10.87 -6.68 12.87
N CYS A 107 -10.48 -5.43 13.12
CA CYS A 107 -10.42 -4.38 12.10
C CYS A 107 -8.99 -3.83 11.92
N HIS A 108 -8.28 -3.57 13.04
CA HIS A 108 -6.95 -2.98 13.04
C HIS A 108 -5.87 -4.06 12.91
N LEU A 109 -5.76 -4.63 11.71
CA LEU A 109 -4.71 -5.59 11.39
C LEU A 109 -3.35 -4.89 11.35
N GLN A 110 -2.41 -5.42 12.12
CA GLN A 110 -1.16 -4.73 12.42
C GLN A 110 -0.07 -5.08 11.40
N HIS A 111 0.00 -6.34 10.98
CA HIS A 111 0.96 -6.85 10.01
C HIS A 111 0.35 -7.13 8.62
N GLU A 112 -0.87 -6.65 8.40
CA GLU A 112 -1.64 -6.77 7.16
C GLU A 112 -2.46 -5.48 6.95
N PRO A 113 -3.02 -5.24 5.76
CA PRO A 113 -3.93 -4.12 5.55
C PRO A 113 -5.15 -4.20 6.48
N ALA A 114 -5.55 -3.08 7.08
CA ALA A 114 -6.74 -3.03 7.93
C ALA A 114 -8.02 -3.37 7.15
N GLU A 115 -9.00 -3.97 7.84
CA GLU A 115 -10.28 -4.41 7.26
C GLU A 115 -11.46 -3.69 7.94
N ASP A 116 -12.48 -3.32 7.15
CA ASP A 116 -13.79 -2.96 7.69
C ASP A 116 -14.60 -4.23 8.01
N TYR A 117 -14.38 -4.81 9.19
CA TYR A 117 -15.09 -6.02 9.63
C TYR A 117 -16.61 -5.81 9.67
N CYS A 118 -17.08 -4.57 9.88
CA CYS A 118 -18.51 -4.25 9.86
C CYS A 118 -19.10 -4.47 8.46
N ALA A 119 -18.31 -4.32 7.40
CA ALA A 119 -18.74 -4.46 6.01
C ALA A 119 -19.17 -5.89 5.64
N GLN A 120 -18.84 -6.88 6.46
CA GLN A 120 -19.30 -8.26 6.29
C GLN A 120 -20.82 -8.39 6.45
N CYS A 121 -21.46 -7.47 7.20
CA CYS A 121 -22.91 -7.48 7.43
C CYS A 121 -23.59 -6.15 7.14
N HIS A 122 -22.87 -5.03 7.28
CA HIS A 122 -23.39 -3.68 7.16
C HIS A 122 -22.76 -2.94 5.98
N LYS A 123 -23.33 -1.79 5.61
CA LYS A 123 -22.82 -0.95 4.50
C LYS A 123 -22.52 0.47 4.98
N PHE A 124 -21.83 0.59 6.11
CA PHE A 124 -21.36 1.88 6.62
C PHE A 124 -20.17 2.43 5.82
N ASN A 125 -19.37 1.53 5.22
CA ASN A 125 -18.17 1.84 4.43
C ASN A 125 -17.12 2.59 5.25
N PHE A 126 -16.76 2.05 6.41
CA PHE A 126 -15.75 2.66 7.26
C PHE A 126 -14.37 2.59 6.61
N LYS A 127 -13.57 3.63 6.86
CA LYS A 127 -12.16 3.66 6.48
C LYS A 127 -11.32 3.41 7.73
N VAL A 128 -10.96 2.16 7.94
CA VAL A 128 -10.13 1.73 9.07
C VAL A 128 -8.69 2.23 8.86
N LYS A 129 -8.02 2.60 9.95
CA LYS A 129 -6.72 3.28 9.96
C LYS A 129 -5.68 2.55 10.79
#